data_AF-A0A377TWZ7-F1
#
_entry.id   AF-A0A377TWZ7-F1
#
_cell.length_a   1.000
_cell.length_b   1.000
_cell.length_c   1.000
_cell.angle_alpha   90.00
_cell.angle_beta   90.00
_cell.angle_gamma   90.00
#
_symmetry.space_group_name_H-M   'P 1'
#
loop_
_entity.id
_entity.type
_entity.pdbx_description
1 polymer ?
#
loop_
_entity_poly.entity_id
_entity_poly.type
_entity_poly.pdbx_seq_one_letter_code
_entity_poly.pdbx_strand_id
1 'polypeptide(L)' 'MPVITLPDGSQRHFDHAVSPMDVALDIGPGLAKATIAGG' A
#
# COMPACT_ATOMS: atom_id res chain seq x y z
N MET A 1 -12.62 6.84 -3.15
CA MET A 1 -11.18 7.01 -3.43
C MET A 1 -10.45 7.22 -2.12
N PRO A 2 -9.85 6.18 -1.52
CA PRO A 2 -9.02 6.37 -0.34
C PRO A 2 -7.68 7.00 -0.72
N VAL A 3 -7.21 7.88 0.16
CA VAL A 3 -5.83 8.38 0.14
C VAL A 3 -5.11 7.70 1.30
N ILE A 4 -4.06 6.94 0.98
CA ILE A 4 -3.25 6.22 1.95
C ILE A 4 -1.97 7.01 2.19
N THR A 5 -1.79 7.49 3.42
CA THR A 5 -0.58 8.19 3.85
C THR A 5 0.39 7.18 4.46
N LEU A 6 1.61 7.14 3.93
CA LEU A 6 2.68 6.28 4.44
C LEU A 6 3.48 6.99 5.55
N PRO A 7 4.24 6.25 6.39
CA PRO A 7 5.01 6.84 7.49
C PRO A 7 6.09 7.85 7.06
N ASP A 8 6.53 7.80 5.80
CA ASP A 8 7.47 8.78 5.23
C ASP A 8 6.79 10.10 4.79
N GLY A 9 5.47 10.21 4.99
CA GLY A 9 4.66 11.35 4.61
C GLY A 9 4.19 11.32 3.14
N SER A 10 4.63 10.34 2.35
CA SER A 10 4.12 10.17 0.99
C SER A 10 2.65 9.74 1.00
N GLN A 11 1.91 10.12 -0.04
CA GLN A 11 0.49 9.81 -0.19
C GLN A 11 0.24 9.06 -1.49
N ARG A 12 -0.62 8.04 -1.42
CA ARG A 12 -1.06 7.27 -2.58
C ARG A 12 -2.57 7.34 -2.71
N HIS A 13 -3.03 7.62 -3.93
CA HIS A 13 -4.45 7.76 -4.25
C HIS A 13 -4.92 6.51 -4.97
N PHE A 14 -6.02 5.92 -4.51
CA PHE A 14 -6.61 4.75 -5.15
C PHE A 14 -8.06 5.01 -5.54
N ASP A 15 -8.46 4.43 -6.68
CA ASP A 15 -9.80 4.62 -7.26
C ASP A 15 -10.87 3.74 -6.59
N HIS A 16 -10.42 2.72 -5.86
CA HIS A 16 -11.23 1.71 -5.19
C HIS A 16 -10.69 1.44 -3.78
N ALA A 17 -11.44 0.68 -2.98
CA ALA A 17 -10.93 0.21 -1.70
C ALA A 17 -9.77 -0.77 -1.94
N VAL A 18 -8.70 -0.63 -1.17
CA VAL A 18 -7.46 -1.40 -1.33
C VAL A 18 -7.06 -2.05 -0.02
N SER A 19 -6.43 -3.21 -0.10
CA SER A 19 -5.82 -3.90 1.03
C SER A 19 -4.41 -3.35 1.30
N PRO A 20 -3.83 -3.60 2.49
CA PRO A 20 -2.43 -3.27 2.74
C PRO A 20 -1.47 -3.98 1.77
N MET A 21 -1.80 -5.19 1.31
CA MET A 21 -0.99 -5.90 0.32
C MET A 21 -1.01 -5.20 -1.05
N ASP A 22 -2.15 -4.63 -1.46
CA ASP A 22 -2.24 -3.85 -2.70
C ASP A 22 -1.35 -2.61 -2.65
N VAL A 23 -1.32 -1.93 -1.50
CA VAL A 23 -0.42 -0.78 -1.27
C VAL A 23 1.05 -1.23 -1.31
N ALA A 24 1.38 -2.38 -0.73
CA ALA A 24 2.74 -2.90 -0.74
C ALA A 24 3.21 -3.30 -2.16
N LEU A 25 2.32 -3.88 -2.97
CA LEU A 25 2.58 -4.23 -4.37
C LEU A 25 2.82 -2.98 -5.23
N ASP A 26 2.02 -1.93 -5.01
CA ASP A 26 2.15 -0.63 -5.70
C ASP A 26 3.44 0.12 -5.31
N ILE A 27 3.98 -0.11 -4.11
CA ILE A 27 5.31 0.40 -3.71
C ILE A 27 6.42 -0.40 -4.38
N GLY A 28 6.33 -1.73 -4.39
CA GLY A 28 7.23 -2.59 -5.13
C GLY A 28 7.32 -4.03 -4.61
N PRO A 29 7.81 -4.97 -5.42
CA PRO A 29 7.77 -6.39 -5.12
C PRO A 29 8.59 -6.78 -3.88
N GLY A 30 9.65 -6.03 -3.56
CA GLY A 30 10.46 -6.25 -2.37
C GLY A 30 9.68 -6.01 -1.07
N LEU A 31 8.88 -4.94 -1.02
CA LEU A 31 8.05 -4.63 0.14
C LEU A 31 6.87 -5.60 0.25
N ALA A 32 6.21 -5.89 -0.87
CA ALA A 32 5.14 -6.89 -0.92
C ALA A 32 5.61 -8.25 -0.37
N LYS A 33 6.80 -8.69 -0.76
CA LYS A 33 7.40 -9.94 -0.24
C LYS A 33 7.69 -9.91 1.27
N ALA A 34 8.04 -8.74 1.80
CA ALA A 34 8.36 -8.56 3.23
C ALA A 34 7.12 -8.27 4.10
N THR A 35 5.93 -8.15 3.49
CA THR A 35 4.69 -7.81 4.20
C THR A 35 4.23 -8.99 5.06
N ILE A 36 4.05 -8.76 6.36
CA ILE A 36 3.72 -9.80 7.36
C ILE A 36 2.21 -9.89 7.60
N ALA A 37 1.50 -8.78 7.42
CA ALA A 37 0.05 -8.68 7.58
C ALA A 37 -0.52 -7.82 6.45
N GLY A 38 -1.74 -8.12 5.99
CA GLY A 38 -2.36 -7.40 4.88
C GLY A 38 -3.13 -8.25 3.88
N GLY A 39 -3.45 -9.50 4.24
CA GLY A 39 -4.42 -10.32 3.49
C GLY A 39 -5.85 -9.85 3.67
#